data_AF-A0A7V4PS15-F1
#
_entry.id   AF-A0A7V4PS15-F1
#
_cell.length_a   1.000
_cell.length_b   1.000
_cell.length_c   1.000
_cell.angle_alpha   90.00
_cell.angle_beta   90.00
_cell.angle_gamma   90.00
#
_symmetry.space_group_name_H-M   'P 1'
#
loop_
_entity.id
_entity.type
_entity.pdbx_description
1 polymer ?
#
loop_
_entity_poly.entity_id
_entity_poly.type
_entity_poly.pdbx_seq_one_letter_code
_entity_poly.pdbx_strand_id
1 'polypeptide(L)'
;MVEERGEQQHERNEKIKSKGGSVMTQNRRLLRSAVILSAGMFFFGLVGISESLGAVAALTRTHSGGGVTVKVTYLSPQGSEGPRFEVVLDTHSVDLDAYDLKGLSLLRDERGKAYQPTQVENKGGGHHREITLGFPQLPSSPRRLELVIKDIAGVKERVFRWEF
;
A
#
# COMPACT_ATOMS: atom_id res chain seq x y z
N MET A 1 -21.82 -11.77 -56.23
CA MET A 1 -23.28 -11.69 -56.02
C MET A 1 -23.47 -11.84 -54.52
N VAL A 2 -23.80 -10.73 -53.86
CA VAL A 2 -23.78 -10.58 -52.39
C VAL A 2 -25.09 -11.13 -51.83
N GLU A 3 -24.95 -11.94 -50.78
CA GLU A 3 -26.00 -12.73 -50.12
C GLU A 3 -26.95 -11.84 -49.29
N GLU A 4 -28.23 -12.18 -49.37
CA GLU A 4 -29.39 -11.47 -48.84
C GLU A 4 -29.42 -11.37 -47.31
N ARG A 5 -29.92 -10.24 -46.79
CA ARG A 5 -30.40 -10.10 -45.41
C ARG A 5 -31.94 -10.18 -45.40
N GLY A 6 -32.48 -11.33 -45.00
CA GLY A 6 -33.83 -11.42 -44.41
C GLY A 6 -33.74 -11.06 -42.92
N GLU A 7 -34.47 -10.06 -42.42
CA GLU A 7 -35.90 -10.08 -42.05
C GLU A 7 -36.19 -10.68 -40.67
N GLN A 8 -37.20 -10.09 -40.02
CA GLN A 8 -37.98 -10.54 -38.85
C GLN A 8 -37.48 -10.05 -37.47
N GLN A 9 -38.30 -9.48 -36.58
CA GLN A 9 -39.76 -9.32 -36.54
C GLN A 9 -40.18 -8.45 -35.34
N HIS A 10 -41.46 -8.06 -35.39
CA HIS A 10 -42.39 -7.85 -34.27
C HIS A 10 -42.76 -6.42 -33.84
N GLU A 11 -43.72 -5.88 -34.59
CA GLU A 11 -44.80 -4.99 -34.16
C GLU A 11 -45.45 -5.42 -32.83
N ARG A 12 -46.02 -4.46 -32.07
CA ARG A 12 -47.49 -4.31 -31.84
C ARG A 12 -47.85 -3.59 -30.52
N ASN A 13 -48.36 -2.37 -30.72
CA ASN A 13 -49.51 -1.68 -30.11
C ASN A 13 -49.76 -1.46 -28.60
N GLU A 14 -50.17 -0.21 -28.38
CA GLU A 14 -50.94 0.42 -27.30
C GLU A 14 -52.10 -0.40 -26.69
N LYS A 15 -52.44 -0.10 -25.42
CA LYS A 15 -53.64 0.71 -25.03
C LYS A 15 -54.22 0.35 -23.63
N ILE A 16 -54.12 1.33 -22.72
CA ILE A 16 -55.12 1.81 -21.71
C ILE A 16 -55.95 0.79 -20.89
N LYS A 17 -55.89 0.89 -19.55
CA LYS A 17 -57.11 1.01 -18.71
C LYS A 17 -56.87 1.63 -17.32
N SER A 18 -57.74 2.57 -16.96
CA SER A 18 -57.80 3.28 -15.69
C SER A 18 -58.57 2.50 -14.62
N LYS A 19 -58.34 2.86 -13.34
CA LYS A 19 -59.28 2.69 -12.23
C LYS A 19 -59.13 3.87 -11.26
N GLY A 20 -60.24 4.49 -10.90
CA GLY A 20 -60.33 5.68 -10.05
C GLY A 20 -60.89 5.43 -8.65
N GLY A 21 -61.02 6.54 -7.91
CA GLY A 21 -61.65 6.72 -6.59
C GLY A 21 -60.95 7.87 -5.83
N SER A 22 -61.39 9.14 -5.95
CA SER A 22 -62.33 9.88 -5.05
C SER A 22 -61.81 9.97 -3.60
N VAL A 23 -61.69 11.11 -2.90
CA VAL A 23 -62.60 12.27 -2.73
C VAL A 23 -61.80 13.46 -2.14
N MET A 24 -62.33 14.68 -2.33
CA MET A 24 -62.39 15.81 -1.37
C MET A 24 -61.66 17.10 -1.75
N THR A 25 -62.42 17.94 -2.46
CA THR A 25 -62.43 19.41 -2.53
C THR A 25 -61.76 20.20 -1.40
N GLN A 26 -60.96 21.21 -1.75
CA GLN A 26 -61.38 22.62 -1.63
C GLN A 26 -60.38 23.59 -2.30
N ASN A 27 -60.88 24.38 -3.25
CA ASN A 27 -60.17 25.51 -3.85
C ASN A 27 -60.22 26.72 -2.92
N ARG A 28 -59.06 27.22 -2.47
CA ARG A 28 -58.89 28.62 -2.02
C ARG A 28 -57.66 29.25 -2.67
N ARG A 29 -57.94 29.95 -3.77
CA ARG A 29 -57.48 31.30 -4.11
C ARG A 29 -56.04 31.71 -3.72
N LEU A 30 -55.29 32.00 -4.79
CA LEU A 30 -54.34 33.12 -4.98
C LEU A 30 -52.88 32.95 -4.56
N LEU A 31 -52.05 32.76 -5.59
CA LEU A 31 -50.82 33.49 -5.92
C LEU A 31 -49.94 33.97 -4.75
N ARG A 32 -48.74 33.38 -4.66
CA ARG A 32 -47.46 34.12 -4.61
C ARG A 32 -46.31 33.18 -4.97
N SER A 33 -45.69 33.50 -6.08
CA SER A 33 -44.44 32.92 -6.56
C SER A 33 -43.33 33.06 -5.52
N ALA A 34 -42.56 31.99 -5.33
CA ALA A 34 -41.14 32.09 -5.02
C ALA A 34 -40.45 30.81 -5.50
N VAL A 35 -39.86 30.89 -6.69
CA VAL A 35 -38.84 29.97 -7.18
C VAL A 35 -37.65 30.10 -6.24
N ILE A 36 -37.32 29.05 -5.49
CA ILE A 36 -36.02 28.93 -4.82
C ILE A 36 -35.21 27.92 -5.61
N LEU A 37 -34.31 28.45 -6.43
CA LEU A 37 -33.28 27.71 -7.17
C LEU A 37 -32.45 26.88 -6.18
N SER A 38 -32.68 25.56 -6.18
CA SER A 38 -31.87 24.61 -5.39
C SER A 38 -30.62 24.26 -6.19
N ALA A 39 -29.55 25.05 -6.04
CA ALA A 39 -28.22 24.68 -6.52
C ALA A 39 -27.62 23.64 -5.55
N GLY A 40 -28.02 22.38 -5.70
CA GLY A 40 -27.46 21.24 -4.96
C GLY A 40 -26.14 20.81 -5.58
N MET A 41 -25.05 21.53 -5.29
CA MET A 41 -23.71 21.10 -5.66
C MET A 41 -23.23 20.07 -4.64
N PHE A 42 -23.51 18.79 -4.92
CA PHE A 42 -22.93 17.64 -4.21
C PHE A 42 -21.43 17.57 -4.51
N PHE A 43 -20.62 18.38 -3.83
CA PHE A 43 -19.19 18.13 -3.69
C PHE A 43 -19.02 16.99 -2.69
N PHE A 44 -19.16 15.76 -3.16
CA PHE A 44 -18.75 14.58 -2.40
C PHE A 44 -17.25 14.68 -2.20
N GLY A 45 -16.83 14.87 -0.95
CA GLY A 45 -15.45 15.04 -0.55
C GLY A 45 -14.60 13.85 -0.99
N LEU A 46 -13.73 14.07 -1.97
CA LEU A 46 -12.60 13.20 -2.24
C LEU A 46 -11.44 13.63 -1.33
N VAL A 47 -11.54 13.31 -0.04
CA VAL A 47 -10.46 13.53 0.93
C VAL A 47 -9.96 12.18 1.42
N GLY A 48 -8.65 11.95 1.30
CA GLY A 48 -7.94 11.01 2.18
C GLY A 48 -7.29 9.77 1.53
N ILE A 49 -6.38 9.95 0.57
CA ILE A 49 -5.34 8.94 0.28
C ILE A 49 -3.95 9.58 0.29
N SER A 50 -3.55 10.17 1.43
CA SER A 50 -2.18 10.69 1.61
C SER A 50 -1.43 10.07 2.79
N GLU A 51 -2.08 9.22 3.59
CA GLU A 51 -1.50 8.66 4.82
C GLU A 51 -0.47 7.53 4.54
N SER A 52 -0.66 6.72 3.49
CA SER A 52 0.14 5.49 3.33
C SER A 52 1.55 5.71 2.77
N LEU A 53 1.74 6.66 1.85
CA LEU A 53 3.05 6.91 1.24
C LEU A 53 4.00 7.65 2.22
N GLY A 54 3.46 8.57 3.01
CA GLY A 54 4.22 9.29 4.03
C GLY A 54 4.69 8.37 5.16
N ALA A 55 3.84 7.44 5.59
CA ALA A 55 4.17 6.49 6.65
C ALA A 55 5.28 5.49 6.24
N VAL A 56 5.25 4.97 5.00
CA VAL A 56 6.29 4.06 4.50
C VAL A 56 7.63 4.78 4.38
N ALA A 57 7.66 5.98 3.80
CA ALA A 57 8.89 6.77 3.68
C ALA A 57 9.52 7.10 5.05
N ALA A 58 8.70 7.36 6.08
CA ALA A 58 9.17 7.62 7.43
C ALA A 58 9.88 6.42 8.09
N LEU A 59 9.61 5.20 7.60
CA LEU A 59 10.18 3.95 8.12
C LEU A 59 11.32 3.40 7.25
N THR A 60 11.61 4.02 6.10
CA THR A 60 12.74 3.64 5.27
C THR A 60 14.02 4.34 5.73
N ARG A 61 15.13 3.61 5.72
CA ARG A 61 16.48 4.10 5.99
C ARG A 61 17.39 3.69 4.83
N THR A 62 18.30 4.57 4.44
CA THR A 62 19.17 4.34 3.27
C THR A 62 20.63 4.47 3.67
N HIS A 63 21.47 3.59 3.13
CA HIS A 63 22.91 3.65 3.27
C HIS A 63 23.58 3.30 1.94
N SER A 64 24.42 4.20 1.42
CA SER A 64 25.23 3.96 0.23
C SER A 64 26.72 3.83 0.59
N GLY A 65 27.41 2.90 -0.06
CA GLY A 65 28.85 2.68 0.16
C GLY A 65 29.34 1.43 -0.56
N GLY A 66 30.61 1.43 -0.98
CA GLY A 66 31.20 0.30 -1.73
C GLY A 66 30.55 0.05 -3.10
N GLY A 67 29.96 1.07 -3.72
CA GLY A 67 29.24 0.92 -5.00
C GLY A 67 27.84 0.27 -4.88
N VAL A 68 27.33 0.10 -3.65
CA VAL A 68 26.00 -0.45 -3.38
C VAL A 68 25.18 0.56 -2.59
N THR A 69 23.93 0.78 -3.01
CA THR A 69 22.92 1.49 -2.23
C THR A 69 22.00 0.47 -1.59
N VAL A 70 21.81 0.57 -0.28
CA VAL A 70 20.92 -0.31 0.49
C VAL A 70 19.82 0.53 1.11
N LYS A 71 18.57 0.19 0.82
CA LYS A 71 17.38 0.77 1.43
C LYS A 71 16.71 -0.28 2.30
N VAL A 72 16.35 0.09 3.52
CA VAL A 72 15.69 -0.81 4.46
C VAL A 72 14.41 -0.18 4.96
N THR A 73 13.29 -0.87 4.81
CA THR A 73 11.97 -0.41 5.27
C THR A 73 11.50 -1.32 6.41
N TYR A 74 11.14 -0.71 7.55
CA TYR A 74 10.54 -1.46 8.66
C TYR A 74 9.04 -1.69 8.39
N LEU A 75 8.66 -2.96 8.14
CA LEU A 75 7.32 -3.32 7.66
C LEU A 75 6.28 -3.47 8.78
N SER A 76 6.70 -3.81 9.99
CA SER A 76 5.79 -4.21 11.07
C SER A 76 6.03 -3.45 12.39
N PRO A 77 6.05 -2.09 12.38
CA PRO A 77 6.35 -1.31 13.59
C PRO A 77 5.30 -1.42 14.69
N GLN A 78 4.06 -1.79 14.36
CA GLN A 78 2.92 -1.90 15.29
C GLN A 78 2.36 -3.33 15.36
N GLY A 79 3.09 -4.32 14.82
CA GLY A 79 2.63 -5.70 14.75
C GLY A 79 2.75 -6.45 16.07
N SER A 80 1.88 -7.45 16.29
CA SER A 80 2.01 -8.42 17.39
C SER A 80 3.01 -9.54 17.08
N GLU A 81 3.49 -9.61 15.83
CA GLU A 81 4.48 -10.57 15.36
C GLU A 81 5.91 -10.03 15.52
N GLY A 82 6.90 -10.88 15.22
CA GLY A 82 8.30 -10.45 15.21
C GLY A 82 8.59 -9.37 14.15
N PRO A 83 9.63 -8.55 14.32
CA PRO A 83 10.00 -7.51 13.37
C PRO A 83 10.25 -8.06 11.96
N ARG A 84 9.76 -7.35 10.94
CA ARG A 84 9.99 -7.64 9.52
C ARG A 84 10.60 -6.45 8.80
N PHE A 85 11.62 -6.68 8.00
CA PHE A 85 12.33 -5.64 7.25
C PHE A 85 12.46 -6.03 5.79
N GLU A 86 12.04 -5.14 4.90
CA GLU A 86 12.38 -5.21 3.48
C GLU A 86 13.74 -4.54 3.28
N VAL A 87 14.64 -5.19 2.55
CA VAL A 87 15.97 -4.71 2.22
C VAL A 87 16.12 -4.75 0.70
N VAL A 88 16.27 -3.58 0.09
CA VAL A 88 16.52 -3.42 -1.34
C VAL A 88 17.97 -2.98 -1.54
N LEU A 89 18.71 -3.75 -2.34
CA LEU A 89 20.09 -3.49 -2.71
C LEU A 89 20.16 -3.21 -4.21
N ASP A 90 20.71 -2.04 -4.54
CA ASP A 90 20.91 -1.59 -5.92
C ASP A 90 22.40 -1.32 -6.16
N THR A 91 22.94 -1.85 -7.25
CA THR A 91 24.32 -1.63 -7.68
C THR A 91 24.45 -1.75 -9.20
N HIS A 92 25.57 -1.27 -9.75
CA HIS A 92 25.93 -1.45 -11.16
C HIS A 92 27.33 -2.09 -11.31
N SER A 93 27.96 -2.49 -10.20
CA SER A 93 29.37 -2.90 -10.19
C SER A 93 29.66 -4.11 -9.32
N VAL A 94 28.70 -4.59 -8.53
CA VAL A 94 28.88 -5.69 -7.58
C VAL A 94 27.89 -6.79 -7.91
N ASP A 95 28.35 -8.03 -7.94
CA ASP A 95 27.47 -9.20 -7.97
C ASP A 95 26.93 -9.48 -6.56
N LEU A 96 25.63 -9.24 -6.35
CA LEU A 96 24.98 -9.42 -5.05
C LEU A 96 24.59 -10.89 -4.79
N ASP A 97 24.68 -11.78 -5.76
CA ASP A 97 24.38 -13.20 -5.58
C ASP A 97 25.48 -13.91 -4.79
N ALA A 98 26.69 -13.36 -4.78
CA ALA A 98 27.83 -13.84 -4.00
C ALA A 98 27.66 -13.71 -2.47
N TYR A 99 26.64 -12.99 -1.99
CA TYR A 99 26.44 -12.72 -0.57
C TYR A 99 25.24 -13.48 0.01
N ASP A 100 25.47 -14.14 1.16
CA ASP A 100 24.38 -14.65 2.01
C ASP A 100 23.80 -13.52 2.86
N LEU A 101 22.85 -12.79 2.29
CA LEU A 101 22.24 -11.64 2.95
C LEU A 101 21.50 -12.01 4.24
N LYS A 102 20.99 -13.25 4.37
CA LYS A 102 20.36 -13.70 5.63
C LYS A 102 21.43 -13.89 6.70
N GLY A 103 22.51 -14.61 6.38
CA GLY A 103 23.61 -14.88 7.32
C GLY A 103 24.40 -13.64 7.73
N LEU A 104 24.46 -12.64 6.85
CA LEU A 104 25.16 -11.36 7.09
C LEU A 104 24.31 -10.34 7.85
N SER A 105 23.03 -10.64 8.10
CA SER A 105 22.10 -9.73 8.77
C SER A 105 21.81 -10.16 10.20
N LEU A 106 21.69 -9.17 11.10
CA LEU A 106 21.20 -9.38 12.47
C LEU A 106 20.39 -8.17 12.92
N LEU A 107 19.46 -8.39 13.84
CA LEU A 107 18.74 -7.33 14.53
C LEU A 107 19.34 -7.14 15.92
N ARG A 108 19.53 -5.90 16.36
CA ARG A 108 20.00 -5.55 17.70
C ARG A 108 18.98 -4.66 18.40
N ASP A 109 18.69 -4.94 19.67
CA ASP A 109 17.83 -4.12 20.52
C ASP A 109 18.61 -3.04 21.30
N GLU A 110 17.92 -2.19 22.06
CA GLU A 110 18.57 -1.11 22.82
C GLU A 110 19.58 -1.59 23.87
N ARG A 111 19.46 -2.86 24.29
CA ARG A 111 20.34 -3.50 25.28
C ARG A 111 21.55 -4.17 24.61
N GLY A 112 21.65 -4.08 23.29
CA GLY A 112 22.73 -4.69 22.52
C GLY A 112 22.54 -6.19 22.26
N LYS A 113 21.40 -6.78 22.63
CA LYS A 113 21.14 -8.19 22.36
C LYS A 113 20.86 -8.38 20.87
N ALA A 114 21.51 -9.38 20.28
CA ALA A 114 21.42 -9.70 18.86
C ALA A 114 20.44 -10.85 18.61
N TYR A 115 19.72 -10.76 17.49
CA TYR A 115 18.75 -11.75 17.01
C TYR A 115 19.03 -12.05 15.55
N GLN A 116 19.10 -13.33 15.20
CA GLN A 116 19.26 -13.75 13.80
C GLN A 116 17.90 -13.79 13.10
N PRO A 117 17.84 -13.55 11.77
CA PRO A 117 16.61 -13.71 11.01
C PRO A 117 16.16 -15.18 11.04
N THR A 118 14.90 -15.42 11.40
CA THR A 118 14.28 -16.75 11.35
C THR A 118 13.68 -17.04 9.98
N GLN A 119 13.16 -16.01 9.32
CA GLN A 119 12.52 -16.09 8.00
C GLN A 119 13.25 -15.23 6.98
N VAL A 120 13.27 -15.69 5.73
CA VAL A 120 13.77 -14.91 4.60
C VAL A 120 12.90 -15.17 3.36
N GLU A 121 12.55 -14.10 2.67
CA GLU A 121 11.98 -14.14 1.32
C GLU A 121 12.98 -13.43 0.40
N ASN A 122 13.27 -13.99 -0.78
CA ASN A 122 14.21 -13.41 -1.74
C ASN A 122 13.50 -13.10 -3.05
N LYS A 123 13.80 -11.95 -3.64
CA LYS A 123 13.39 -11.55 -4.99
C LYS A 123 14.54 -10.85 -5.71
N GLY A 124 14.52 -10.87 -7.04
CA GLY A 124 15.61 -10.34 -7.84
C GLY A 124 16.90 -11.16 -7.72
N GLY A 125 18.01 -10.59 -8.20
CA GLY A 125 19.31 -11.25 -8.28
C GLY A 125 20.32 -10.42 -9.06
N GLY A 126 21.59 -10.82 -9.03
CA GLY A 126 22.70 -10.12 -9.67
C GLY A 126 22.91 -8.72 -9.11
N HIS A 127 22.55 -7.67 -9.85
CA HIS A 127 22.84 -6.27 -9.49
C HIS A 127 21.68 -5.52 -8.82
N HIS A 128 20.50 -6.14 -8.76
CA HIS A 128 19.33 -5.61 -8.05
C HIS A 128 18.69 -6.74 -7.25
N ARG A 129 18.78 -6.67 -5.92
CA ARG A 129 18.30 -7.73 -5.04
C ARG A 129 17.40 -7.16 -3.96
N GLU A 130 16.29 -7.84 -3.71
CA GLU A 130 15.34 -7.53 -2.64
C GLU A 130 15.22 -8.74 -1.74
N ILE A 131 15.29 -8.52 -0.42
CA ILE A 131 14.99 -9.56 0.55
C ILE A 131 14.06 -9.02 1.63
N THR A 132 13.21 -9.89 2.15
CA THR A 132 12.45 -9.62 3.36
C THR A 132 12.99 -10.49 4.49
N LEU A 133 13.46 -9.88 5.55
CA LEU A 133 13.97 -10.54 6.75
C LEU A 133 12.89 -10.53 7.84
N GLY A 134 12.55 -11.71 8.35
CA GLY A 134 11.69 -11.86 9.53
C GLY A 134 12.51 -12.31 10.73
N PHE A 135 12.27 -11.69 11.89
CA PHE A 135 12.97 -11.95 13.14
C PHE A 135 12.05 -12.64 14.16
N PRO A 136 12.59 -13.33 15.18
CA PRO A 136 11.78 -13.87 16.26
C PRO A 136 11.05 -12.75 17.00
N GLN A 137 9.95 -13.11 17.66
CA GLN A 137 9.27 -12.19 18.57
C GLN A 137 10.22 -11.75 19.67
N LEU A 138 10.24 -10.44 19.92
CA LEU A 138 11.09 -9.86 20.96
C LEU A 138 10.41 -10.01 22.32
N PRO A 139 11.15 -10.34 23.39
CA PRO A 139 10.58 -10.61 24.72
C PRO A 139 10.01 -9.35 25.40
N SER A 140 10.33 -8.17 24.89
CA SER A 140 9.85 -6.86 25.35
C SER A 140 9.70 -5.93 24.17
N SER A 141 8.82 -4.92 24.28
CA SER A 141 8.73 -3.83 23.30
C SER A 141 10.02 -2.99 23.33
N PRO A 142 10.88 -3.08 22.30
CA PRO A 142 12.14 -2.35 22.28
C PRO A 142 11.89 -0.84 22.11
N ARG A 143 12.77 -0.02 22.68
CA ARG A 143 12.76 1.44 22.42
C ARG A 143 13.58 1.82 21.20
N ARG A 144 14.52 0.95 20.84
CA ARG A 144 15.39 1.09 19.66
C ARG A 144 15.57 -0.25 18.99
N LEU A 145 15.53 -0.24 17.67
CA LEU A 145 15.94 -1.35 16.84
C LEU A 145 17.04 -0.92 15.87
N GLU A 146 18.03 -1.78 15.70
CA GLU A 146 19.10 -1.65 14.73
C GLU A 146 19.15 -2.89 13.84
N LEU A 147 18.82 -2.74 12.56
CA LEU A 147 19.17 -3.77 11.57
C LEU A 147 20.61 -3.54 11.16
N VAL A 148 21.42 -4.59 11.27
CA VAL A 148 22.84 -4.58 10.95
C VAL A 148 23.08 -5.52 9.78
N ILE A 149 23.69 -5.02 8.71
CA ILE A 149 24.07 -5.81 7.54
C ILE A 149 25.59 -5.68 7.35
N LYS A 150 26.29 -6.82 7.39
CA LYS A 150 27.75 -6.86 7.43
C LYS A 150 28.37 -7.19 6.08
N ASP A 151 29.58 -6.68 5.89
CA ASP A 151 30.56 -7.12 4.89
C ASP A 151 30.07 -7.19 3.43
N ILE A 152 29.09 -6.34 3.05
CA ILE A 152 28.67 -6.20 1.64
C ILE A 152 29.56 -5.16 0.95
N ALA A 153 30.24 -5.57 -0.12
CA ALA A 153 31.05 -4.72 -1.00
C ALA A 153 32.13 -3.92 -0.25
N GLY A 154 32.85 -4.57 0.67
CA GLY A 154 33.97 -3.97 1.41
C GLY A 154 33.58 -3.00 2.52
N VAL A 155 32.27 -2.77 2.75
CA VAL A 155 31.78 -2.00 3.90
C VAL A 155 31.53 -2.98 5.05
N LYS A 156 32.29 -2.81 6.14
CA LYS A 156 32.26 -3.72 7.31
C LYS A 156 30.88 -3.87 7.93
N GLU A 157 30.19 -2.76 8.15
CA GLU A 157 28.87 -2.75 8.82
C GLU A 157 28.02 -1.61 8.28
N ARG A 158 26.77 -1.90 7.92
CA ARG A 158 25.70 -0.92 7.68
C ARG A 158 24.67 -1.06 8.79
N VAL A 159 24.40 0.02 9.50
CA VAL A 159 23.45 0.05 10.62
C VAL A 159 22.26 0.95 10.27
N PHE A 160 21.06 0.39 10.34
CA PHE A 160 19.80 1.08 10.10
C PHE A 160 19.02 1.14 11.40
N ARG A 161 18.68 2.34 11.86
CA ARG A 161 18.17 2.57 13.22
C ARG A 161 16.77 3.18 13.22
N TRP A 162 15.93 2.66 14.10
CA TRP A 162 14.60 3.18 14.43
C TRP A 162 14.47 3.34 15.94
N GLU A 163 13.89 4.46 16.37
CA GLU A 163 13.56 4.77 17.77
C GLU A 163 12.04 4.91 17.87
N PHE A 164 11.46 4.52 19.00
CA PHE A 164 10.02 4.55 19.28
C PHE A 164 9.71 5.25 20.61
#